data_AF-A0A1X7P7X6-F1
#
_entry.id   AF-A0A1X7P7X6-F1
#
_cell.length_a   1.000
_cell.length_b   1.000
_cell.length_c   1.000
_cell.angle_alpha   90.00
_cell.angle_beta   90.00
_cell.angle_gamma   90.00
#
_symmetry.space_group_name_H-M   'P 1'
#
loop_
_entity.id
_entity.type
_entity.pdbx_description
1 polymer ?
#
loop_
_entity_poly.entity_id
_entity_poly.type
_entity_poly.pdbx_seq_one_letter_code
_entity_poly.pdbx_strand_id
1 'polypeptide(L)'
;MTAGTRPADEYAAVLVEQCAVETDFGVREMLTWALTRHDPAITVELLLPELESESPRARSQSLHTLSKVGDPRAWPAITPALLHDEHPEVAHAAWRTAARLAPESERPALARQLAEHLGEGDRPEQRSLTRALLMLGDAAAPALEAAAQSPEQARRFHALATLRLLADPEEDVEEAFARARTDPGTQ
;
A
#
# COMPACT_ATOMS: atom_id res chain seq x y z
N MET A 1 9.36 10.49 26.55
CA MET A 1 8.29 10.40 25.54
C MET A 1 7.37 11.62 25.64
N THR A 2 7.78 12.74 25.07
CA THR A 2 7.01 14.00 25.10
C THR A 2 6.53 14.44 23.72
N ALA A 3 7.17 14.01 22.63
CA ALA A 3 6.85 14.50 21.28
C ALA A 3 5.43 14.10 20.79
N GLY A 4 4.95 12.88 21.11
CA GLY A 4 3.57 12.49 20.78
C GLY A 4 2.50 13.03 21.74
N THR A 5 2.90 13.46 22.94
CA THR A 5 1.98 13.99 23.97
C THR A 5 1.96 15.52 24.02
N ARG A 6 2.99 16.18 23.46
CA ARG A 6 3.14 17.62 23.24
C ARG A 6 3.78 17.82 21.86
N PRO A 7 2.97 17.80 20.78
CA PRO A 7 3.48 18.00 19.43
C PRO A 7 4.03 19.42 19.29
N ALA A 8 5.17 19.54 18.61
CA ALA A 8 5.77 20.81 18.23
C ALA A 8 6.50 20.61 16.91
N ASP A 9 6.43 21.59 16.01
CA ASP A 9 6.92 21.47 14.64
C ASP A 9 8.42 21.10 14.58
N GLU A 10 9.20 21.61 15.54
CA GLU A 10 10.62 21.30 15.73
C GLU A 10 10.91 19.81 16.00
N TYR A 11 9.96 19.07 16.57
CA TYR A 11 10.10 17.63 16.77
C TYR A 11 9.78 16.81 15.53
N ALA A 12 8.94 17.31 14.62
CA ALA A 12 8.55 16.56 13.43
C ALA A 12 9.77 16.22 12.55
N ALA A 13 10.66 17.19 12.32
CA ALA A 13 11.88 16.97 11.53
C ALA A 13 12.78 15.88 12.16
N VAL A 14 13.05 15.98 13.47
CA VAL A 14 13.85 14.99 14.20
C VAL A 14 13.20 13.61 14.16
N LEU A 15 11.89 13.52 14.30
CA LEU A 15 11.16 12.25 14.23
C LEU A 15 11.27 11.62 12.84
N VAL A 16 11.22 12.40 11.76
CA VAL A 16 11.41 11.91 10.38
C VAL A 16 12.83 11.39 10.19
N GLU A 17 13.85 12.12 10.63
CA GLU A 17 15.25 11.67 10.58
C GLU A 17 15.44 10.34 11.33
N GLN A 18 14.82 10.19 12.51
CA GLN A 18 14.89 8.92 13.26
C GLN A 18 14.15 7.78 12.56
N CYS A 19 12.99 8.05 11.94
CA CYS A 19 12.25 7.07 11.15
C CYS A 19 13.11 6.46 10.03
N ALA A 20 13.98 7.26 9.41
CA ALA A 20 14.82 6.81 8.30
C ALA A 20 15.87 5.76 8.70
N VAL A 21 16.34 5.80 9.96
CA VAL A 21 17.47 4.97 10.42
C VAL A 21 17.08 3.89 11.44
N GLU A 22 16.01 4.08 12.20
CA GLU A 22 15.61 3.19 13.30
C GLU A 22 15.35 1.74 12.82
N THR A 23 16.00 0.78 13.46
CA THR A 23 15.95 -0.65 13.09
C THR A 23 14.85 -1.41 13.83
N ASP A 24 14.50 -0.98 15.05
CA ASP A 24 13.47 -1.62 15.85
C ASP A 24 12.08 -1.28 15.34
N PHE A 25 11.29 -2.31 15.02
CA PHE A 25 9.93 -2.13 14.50
C PHE A 25 9.01 -1.43 15.51
N GLY A 26 9.09 -1.79 16.80
CA GLY A 26 8.26 -1.19 17.83
C GLY A 26 8.57 0.30 18.02
N VAL A 27 9.85 0.69 17.97
CA VAL A 27 10.24 2.10 18.02
C VAL A 27 9.75 2.85 16.77
N ARG A 28 9.88 2.27 15.57
CA ARG A 28 9.33 2.89 14.34
C ARG A 28 7.82 3.11 14.40
N GLU A 29 7.06 2.17 14.97
CA GLU A 29 5.62 2.35 15.17
C GLU A 29 5.34 3.50 16.16
N MET A 30 6.16 3.64 17.21
CA MET A 30 6.04 4.77 18.14
C MET A 30 6.41 6.12 17.49
N LEU A 31 7.43 6.16 16.64
CA LEU A 31 7.82 7.34 15.87
C LEU A 31 6.70 7.75 14.90
N THR A 32 6.14 6.77 14.17
CA THR A 32 4.97 6.96 13.31
C THR A 32 3.80 7.52 14.10
N TRP A 33 3.46 6.89 15.23
CA TRP A 33 2.39 7.37 16.10
C TRP A 33 2.63 8.82 16.52
N ALA A 34 3.84 9.17 16.95
CA ALA A 34 4.19 10.54 17.32
C ALA A 34 4.04 11.52 16.15
N LEU A 35 4.49 11.17 14.94
CA LEU A 35 4.33 11.98 13.74
C LEU A 35 2.86 12.25 13.41
N THR A 36 1.98 11.26 13.56
CA THR A 36 0.53 11.45 13.33
C THR A 36 -0.16 12.38 14.34
N ARG A 37 0.55 12.84 15.38
CA ARG A 37 0.07 13.84 16.34
C ARG A 37 0.44 15.28 15.97
N HIS A 38 1.31 15.48 14.99
CA HIS A 38 1.73 16.79 14.50
C HIS A 38 0.79 17.30 13.41
N ASP A 39 0.98 18.56 12.98
CA ASP A 39 0.25 19.11 11.86
C ASP A 39 0.47 18.23 10.60
N PRO A 40 -0.59 17.75 9.94
CA PRO A 40 -0.49 16.93 8.73
C PRO A 40 0.25 17.62 7.58
N ALA A 41 0.12 18.95 7.42
CA ALA A 41 0.84 19.70 6.38
C ALA A 41 2.35 19.60 6.56
N ILE A 42 2.80 19.91 7.75
CA ILE A 42 4.23 19.92 8.09
C ILE A 42 4.79 18.49 7.98
N THR A 43 4.04 17.53 8.51
CA THR A 43 4.45 16.12 8.49
C THR A 43 4.57 15.59 7.07
N VAL A 44 3.60 15.89 6.20
CA VAL A 44 3.65 15.50 4.78
C VAL A 44 4.84 16.15 4.10
N GLU A 45 5.02 17.46 4.24
CA GLU A 45 6.14 18.19 3.61
C GLU A 45 7.50 17.60 3.99
N LEU A 46 7.68 17.17 5.23
CA LEU A 46 8.92 16.54 5.70
C LEU A 46 9.10 15.08 5.22
N LEU A 47 8.01 14.35 5.00
CA LEU A 47 8.07 12.95 4.58
C LEU A 47 8.25 12.76 3.06
N LEU A 48 7.84 13.73 2.25
CA LEU A 48 7.92 13.62 0.78
C LEU A 48 9.36 13.40 0.26
N PRO A 49 10.39 14.14 0.73
CA PRO A 49 11.76 13.90 0.29
C PRO A 49 12.29 12.49 0.60
N GLU A 50 11.83 11.87 1.70
CA GLU A 50 12.26 10.52 2.09
C GLU A 50 11.80 9.43 1.11
N LEU A 51 10.81 9.71 0.25
CA LEU A 51 10.39 8.80 -0.82
C LEU A 51 11.47 8.61 -1.89
N GLU A 52 12.43 9.54 -1.99
CA GLU A 52 13.56 9.48 -2.93
C GLU A 52 14.85 8.98 -2.26
N SER A 53 14.80 8.61 -0.97
CA SER A 53 15.96 8.13 -0.22
C SER A 53 16.56 6.88 -0.86
N GLU A 54 17.89 6.76 -0.88
CA GLU A 54 18.59 5.54 -1.28
C GLU A 54 18.27 4.36 -0.34
N SER A 55 17.87 4.66 0.91
CA SER A 55 17.49 3.66 1.91
C SER A 55 16.07 3.15 1.67
N PRO A 56 15.87 1.85 1.34
CA PRO A 56 14.53 1.26 1.20
C PRO A 56 13.71 1.34 2.48
N ARG A 57 14.38 1.31 3.63
CA ARG A 57 13.74 1.51 4.94
C ARG A 57 13.14 2.89 5.06
N ALA A 58 13.89 3.93 4.68
CA ALA A 58 13.39 5.30 4.74
C ALA A 58 12.18 5.49 3.82
N ARG A 59 12.26 4.99 2.57
CA ARG A 59 11.14 5.00 1.62
C ARG A 59 9.90 4.31 2.19
N SER A 60 10.04 3.05 2.62
CA SER A 60 8.92 2.26 3.15
C SER A 60 8.33 2.84 4.45
N GLN A 61 9.16 3.39 5.34
CA GLN A 61 8.71 4.03 6.57
C GLN A 61 7.98 5.35 6.29
N SER A 62 8.47 6.13 5.33
CA SER A 62 7.80 7.36 4.89
C SER A 62 6.42 7.05 4.30
N LEU A 63 6.33 6.10 3.36
CA LEU A 63 5.07 5.61 2.82
C LEU A 63 4.12 5.12 3.92
N HIS A 64 4.61 4.28 4.84
CA HIS A 64 3.82 3.83 5.98
C HIS A 64 3.23 5.01 6.76
N THR A 65 4.05 6.01 7.09
CA THR A 65 3.62 7.17 7.87
C THR A 65 2.63 8.03 7.10
N LEU A 66 2.88 8.32 5.81
CA LEU A 66 1.96 9.03 4.92
C LEU A 66 0.59 8.33 4.85
N SER A 67 0.57 6.99 4.80
CA SER A 67 -0.68 6.23 4.84
C SER A 67 -1.46 6.42 6.15
N LYS A 68 -0.78 6.63 7.28
CA LYS A 68 -1.43 6.87 8.58
C LYS A 68 -1.92 8.30 8.70
N VAL A 69 -1.15 9.26 8.19
CA VAL A 69 -1.56 10.68 8.12
C VAL A 69 -2.79 10.83 7.23
N GLY A 70 -2.81 10.15 6.07
CA GLY A 70 -3.98 10.11 5.20
C GLY A 70 -4.26 11.40 4.44
N ASP A 71 -3.27 12.28 4.32
CA ASP A 71 -3.42 13.56 3.62
C ASP A 71 -3.29 13.38 2.10
N PRO A 72 -4.31 13.75 1.30
CA PRO A 72 -4.28 13.60 -0.16
C PRO A 72 -3.15 14.35 -0.86
N ARG A 73 -2.53 15.36 -0.23
CA ARG A 73 -1.39 16.10 -0.81
C ARG A 73 -0.19 15.21 -1.10
N ALA A 74 -0.09 14.05 -0.46
CA ALA A 74 0.97 13.09 -0.75
C ALA A 74 0.74 12.25 -2.02
N TRP A 75 -0.51 12.21 -2.55
CA TRP A 75 -0.84 11.41 -3.72
C TRP A 75 0.07 11.64 -4.94
N PRO A 76 0.35 12.90 -5.37
CA PRO A 76 1.17 13.14 -6.55
C PRO A 76 2.61 12.61 -6.45
N ALA A 77 3.11 12.36 -5.24
CA ALA A 77 4.45 11.82 -5.01
C ALA A 77 4.51 10.29 -5.00
N ILE A 78 3.37 9.60 -5.02
CA ILE A 78 3.32 8.13 -5.11
C ILE A 78 3.49 7.73 -6.59
N THR A 79 4.75 7.69 -7.03
CA THR A 79 5.10 7.45 -8.43
C THR A 79 5.03 5.97 -8.82
N PRO A 80 4.94 5.65 -10.13
CA PRO A 80 5.09 4.27 -10.60
C PRO A 80 6.39 3.60 -10.14
N ALA A 81 7.48 4.35 -9.95
CA ALA A 81 8.74 3.78 -9.47
C ALA A 81 8.62 3.22 -8.04
N LEU A 82 7.81 3.84 -7.17
CA LEU A 82 7.53 3.32 -5.82
C LEU A 82 6.60 2.11 -5.86
N LEU A 83 5.64 2.09 -6.79
CA LEU A 83 4.73 0.95 -6.96
C LEU A 83 5.45 -0.30 -7.46
N HIS A 84 6.51 -0.12 -8.25
CA HIS A 84 7.34 -1.20 -8.81
C HIS A 84 8.75 -1.23 -8.18
N ASP A 85 8.90 -0.74 -6.93
CA ASP A 85 10.21 -0.73 -6.27
C ASP A 85 10.73 -2.16 -6.13
N GLU A 86 12.04 -2.35 -6.36
CA GLU A 86 12.68 -3.67 -6.27
C GLU A 86 12.63 -4.27 -4.86
N HIS A 87 12.45 -3.41 -3.84
CA HIS A 87 12.32 -3.80 -2.45
C HIS A 87 10.83 -4.04 -2.11
N PRO A 88 10.41 -5.28 -1.84
CA PRO A 88 9.00 -5.61 -1.60
C PRO A 88 8.36 -4.79 -0.48
N GLU A 89 9.10 -4.46 0.58
CA GLU A 89 8.59 -3.63 1.68
C GLU A 89 8.20 -2.22 1.24
N VAL A 90 8.90 -1.66 0.24
CA VAL A 90 8.59 -0.35 -0.34
C VAL A 90 7.37 -0.47 -1.25
N ALA A 91 7.37 -1.42 -2.18
CA ALA A 91 6.24 -1.64 -3.08
C ALA A 91 4.93 -1.89 -2.31
N HIS A 92 4.95 -2.77 -1.30
CA HIS A 92 3.79 -3.05 -0.46
C HIS A 92 3.30 -1.82 0.31
N ALA A 93 4.22 -1.00 0.83
CA ALA A 93 3.86 0.25 1.48
C ALA A 93 3.28 1.25 0.47
N ALA A 94 3.83 1.32 -0.74
CA ALA A 94 3.35 2.18 -1.81
C ALA A 94 1.94 1.78 -2.25
N TRP A 95 1.66 0.49 -2.47
CA TRP A 95 0.32 0.02 -2.84
C TRP A 95 -0.75 0.40 -1.82
N ARG A 96 -0.48 0.18 -0.52
CA ARG A 96 -1.42 0.55 0.55
C ARG A 96 -1.63 2.07 0.63
N THR A 97 -0.55 2.83 0.48
CA THR A 97 -0.60 4.30 0.56
C THR A 97 -1.34 4.87 -0.64
N ALA A 98 -1.01 4.41 -1.84
CA ALA A 98 -1.66 4.77 -3.09
C ALA A 98 -3.17 4.49 -3.03
N ALA A 99 -3.57 3.27 -2.63
CA ALA A 99 -4.98 2.91 -2.59
C ALA A 99 -5.80 3.74 -1.59
N ARG A 100 -5.15 4.21 -0.51
CA ARG A 100 -5.78 5.08 0.47
C ARG A 100 -5.92 6.53 -0.01
N LEU A 101 -4.91 7.04 -0.71
CA LEU A 101 -4.81 8.45 -1.07
C LEU A 101 -5.34 8.78 -2.47
N ALA A 102 -5.49 7.78 -3.35
CA ALA A 102 -5.93 7.97 -4.72
C ALA A 102 -7.31 8.66 -4.75
N PRO A 103 -7.43 9.81 -5.44
CA PRO A 103 -8.74 10.41 -5.70
C PRO A 103 -9.56 9.48 -6.61
N GLU A 104 -10.88 9.54 -6.48
CA GLU A 104 -11.81 8.61 -7.16
C GLU A 104 -11.54 8.49 -8.67
N SER A 105 -11.22 9.61 -9.33
CA SER A 105 -10.92 9.65 -10.77
C SER A 105 -9.66 8.89 -11.18
N GLU A 106 -8.70 8.71 -10.27
CA GLU A 106 -7.42 8.04 -10.53
C GLU A 106 -7.44 6.55 -10.13
N ARG A 107 -8.43 6.12 -9.33
CA ARG A 107 -8.53 4.73 -8.85
C ARG A 107 -8.53 3.69 -9.97
N PRO A 108 -9.23 3.86 -11.11
CA PRO A 108 -9.17 2.90 -12.21
C PRO A 108 -7.77 2.81 -12.85
N ALA A 109 -7.02 3.90 -12.88
CA ALA A 109 -5.64 3.89 -13.40
C ALA A 109 -4.69 3.18 -12.43
N LEU A 110 -4.81 3.49 -11.15
CA LEU A 110 -4.05 2.80 -10.10
C LEU A 110 -4.36 1.30 -10.07
N ALA A 111 -5.63 0.91 -10.19
CA ALA A 111 -6.02 -0.50 -10.22
C ALA A 111 -5.35 -1.26 -11.38
N ARG A 112 -5.26 -0.64 -12.56
CA ARG A 112 -4.57 -1.24 -13.72
C ARG A 112 -3.08 -1.45 -13.44
N GLN A 113 -2.41 -0.47 -12.82
CA GLN A 113 -1.00 -0.60 -12.44
C GLN A 113 -0.80 -1.68 -11.37
N LEU A 114 -1.59 -1.67 -10.30
CA LEU A 114 -1.50 -2.69 -9.26
C LEU A 114 -1.79 -4.10 -9.80
N ALA A 115 -2.70 -4.22 -10.76
CA ALA A 115 -3.00 -5.50 -11.39
C ALA A 115 -1.78 -6.09 -12.12
N GLU A 116 -0.75 -5.31 -12.50
CA GLU A 116 0.48 -5.82 -13.10
C GLU A 116 1.19 -6.82 -12.17
N HIS A 117 1.11 -6.62 -10.86
CA HIS A 117 1.72 -7.50 -9.84
C HIS A 117 0.90 -8.74 -9.47
N LEU A 118 -0.25 -8.97 -10.10
CA LEU A 118 -1.10 -10.13 -9.80
C LEU A 118 -0.37 -11.42 -10.16
N GLY A 119 -0.15 -12.25 -9.13
CA GLY A 119 0.44 -13.58 -9.25
C GLY A 119 1.92 -13.61 -8.88
N GLU A 120 2.53 -12.45 -8.68
CA GLU A 120 3.89 -12.30 -8.19
C GLU A 120 3.98 -12.52 -6.68
N GLY A 121 5.18 -12.85 -6.20
CA GLY A 121 5.47 -12.99 -4.78
C GLY A 121 4.82 -14.20 -4.11
N ASP A 122 5.04 -14.31 -2.80
CA ASP A 122 4.46 -15.35 -1.97
C ASP A 122 3.04 -14.97 -1.46
N ARG A 123 2.51 -15.73 -0.51
CA ARG A 123 1.16 -15.51 0.00
C ARG A 123 0.99 -14.19 0.78
N PRO A 124 1.86 -13.83 1.75
CA PRO A 124 1.90 -12.50 2.35
C PRO A 124 1.93 -11.33 1.33
N GLU A 125 2.74 -11.44 0.28
CA GLU A 125 2.89 -10.45 -0.78
C GLU A 125 1.53 -10.27 -1.50
N GLN A 126 0.96 -11.39 -1.96
CA GLN A 126 -0.32 -11.41 -2.65
C GLN A 126 -1.46 -10.85 -1.80
N ARG A 127 -1.49 -11.18 -0.50
CA ARG A 127 -2.47 -10.61 0.45
C ARG A 127 -2.33 -9.09 0.58
N SER A 128 -1.12 -8.55 0.50
CA SER A 128 -0.88 -7.10 0.54
C SER A 128 -1.44 -6.42 -0.71
N LEU A 129 -1.20 -6.99 -1.88
CA LEU A 129 -1.77 -6.51 -3.14
C LEU A 129 -3.31 -6.61 -3.17
N THR A 130 -3.85 -7.76 -2.77
CA THR A 130 -5.29 -8.01 -2.65
C THR A 130 -5.95 -6.91 -1.80
N ARG A 131 -5.41 -6.61 -0.61
CA ARG A 131 -5.97 -5.56 0.27
C ARG A 131 -5.94 -4.17 -0.37
N ALA A 132 -4.89 -3.84 -1.10
CA ALA A 132 -4.80 -2.56 -1.81
C ALA A 132 -5.87 -2.48 -2.91
N LEU A 133 -6.04 -3.53 -3.71
CA LEU A 133 -7.07 -3.60 -4.75
C LEU A 133 -8.49 -3.54 -4.16
N LEU A 134 -8.76 -4.24 -3.05
CA LEU A 134 -10.05 -4.17 -2.35
C LEU A 134 -10.36 -2.76 -1.82
N MET A 135 -9.33 -2.01 -1.39
CA MET A 135 -9.49 -0.62 -0.94
C MET A 135 -9.91 0.33 -2.07
N LEU A 136 -9.61 -0.01 -3.33
CA LEU A 136 -10.09 0.72 -4.51
C LEU A 136 -11.56 0.42 -4.84
N GLY A 137 -12.15 -0.63 -4.25
CA GLY A 137 -13.54 -1.02 -4.48
C GLY A 137 -13.84 -1.36 -5.93
N ASP A 138 -15.03 -0.98 -6.40
CA ASP A 138 -15.53 -1.26 -7.75
C ASP A 138 -14.60 -0.76 -8.87
N ALA A 139 -13.79 0.28 -8.61
CA ALA A 139 -12.81 0.77 -9.57
C ALA A 139 -11.74 -0.27 -9.94
N ALA A 140 -11.53 -1.30 -9.10
CA ALA A 140 -10.61 -2.39 -9.38
C ALA A 140 -11.20 -3.50 -10.25
N ALA A 141 -12.54 -3.64 -10.30
CA ALA A 141 -13.20 -4.77 -10.97
C ALA A 141 -12.77 -4.93 -12.44
N PRO A 142 -12.71 -3.89 -13.30
CA PRO A 142 -12.32 -4.06 -14.70
C PRO A 142 -10.87 -4.57 -14.88
N ALA A 143 -9.94 -4.14 -14.03
CA ALA A 143 -8.55 -4.58 -14.09
C ALA A 143 -8.41 -6.03 -13.64
N LEU A 144 -9.16 -6.42 -12.60
CA LEU A 144 -9.21 -7.77 -12.09
C LEU A 144 -9.87 -8.75 -13.07
N GLU A 145 -10.99 -8.37 -13.70
CA GLU A 145 -11.66 -9.16 -14.73
C GLU A 145 -10.74 -9.41 -15.93
N ALA A 146 -10.01 -8.40 -16.38
CA ALA A 146 -9.00 -8.56 -17.43
C ALA A 146 -7.89 -9.53 -17.01
N ALA A 147 -7.37 -9.41 -15.78
CA ALA A 147 -6.34 -10.30 -15.26
C ALA A 147 -6.82 -11.75 -15.04
N ALA A 148 -8.12 -11.94 -14.76
CA ALA A 148 -8.75 -13.26 -14.66
C ALA A 148 -8.81 -14.01 -16.02
N GLN A 149 -8.63 -13.30 -17.15
CA GLN A 149 -8.49 -13.91 -18.47
C GLN A 149 -7.03 -14.21 -18.86
N SER A 150 -6.07 -13.99 -17.97
CA SER A 150 -4.66 -14.22 -18.25
C SER A 150 -4.37 -15.70 -18.55
N PRO A 151 -3.51 -16.02 -19.54
CA PRO A 151 -2.99 -17.38 -19.73
C PRO A 151 -2.04 -17.79 -18.61
N GLU A 152 -1.46 -16.83 -17.89
CA GLU A 152 -0.61 -17.08 -16.74
C GLU A 152 -1.47 -17.50 -15.53
N GLN A 153 -1.30 -18.75 -15.11
CA GLN A 153 -2.13 -19.37 -14.08
C GLN A 153 -2.08 -18.63 -12.74
N ALA A 154 -0.89 -18.19 -12.30
CA ALA A 154 -0.73 -17.48 -11.03
C ALA A 154 -1.49 -16.15 -11.02
N ARG A 155 -1.31 -15.35 -12.09
CA ARG A 155 -2.02 -14.09 -12.31
C ARG A 155 -3.53 -14.28 -12.32
N ARG A 156 -4.01 -15.24 -13.11
CA ARG A 156 -5.44 -15.56 -13.21
C ARG A 156 -6.04 -15.95 -11.85
N PHE A 157 -5.41 -16.85 -11.12
CA PHE A 157 -5.94 -17.33 -9.84
C PHE A 157 -5.96 -16.23 -8.77
N HIS A 158 -4.93 -15.39 -8.72
CA HIS A 158 -4.92 -14.25 -7.80
C HIS A 158 -6.03 -13.24 -8.15
N ALA A 159 -6.23 -12.94 -9.44
CA ALA A 159 -7.30 -12.07 -9.89
C ALA A 159 -8.70 -12.60 -9.51
N LEU A 160 -8.96 -13.90 -9.77
CA LEU A 160 -10.21 -14.55 -9.40
C LEU A 160 -10.44 -14.55 -7.89
N ALA A 161 -9.42 -14.85 -7.08
CA ALA A 161 -9.53 -14.79 -5.63
C ALA A 161 -9.88 -13.37 -5.15
N THR A 162 -9.28 -12.35 -5.76
CA THR A 162 -9.54 -10.95 -5.41
C THR A 162 -10.95 -10.51 -5.83
N LEU A 163 -11.43 -10.92 -7.01
CA LEU A 163 -12.81 -10.66 -7.45
C LEU A 163 -13.84 -11.27 -6.50
N ARG A 164 -13.57 -12.48 -5.99
CA ARG A 164 -14.44 -13.12 -5.00
C ARG A 164 -14.51 -12.32 -3.71
N LEU A 165 -13.36 -11.89 -3.18
CA LEU A 165 -13.29 -11.05 -1.97
C LEU A 165 -13.90 -9.66 -2.19
N LEU A 166 -13.87 -9.14 -3.43
CA LEU A 166 -14.54 -7.89 -3.77
C LEU A 166 -16.07 -8.05 -3.74
N ALA A 167 -16.58 -9.19 -4.20
CA ALA A 167 -18.01 -9.51 -4.20
C ALA A 167 -18.53 -9.95 -2.82
N ASP A 168 -17.71 -10.61 -2.02
CA ASP A 168 -18.01 -11.09 -0.67
C ASP A 168 -16.85 -10.75 0.29
N PRO A 169 -16.87 -9.58 0.93
CA PRO A 169 -15.82 -9.16 1.87
C PRO A 169 -15.71 -10.02 3.14
N GLU A 170 -16.71 -10.86 3.44
CA GLU A 170 -16.72 -11.76 4.59
C GLU A 170 -16.10 -13.13 4.27
N GLU A 171 -15.85 -13.44 2.99
CA GLU A 171 -15.18 -14.68 2.60
C GLU A 171 -13.76 -14.72 3.17
N ASP A 172 -13.37 -15.87 3.74
CA ASP A 172 -12.01 -16.05 4.23
C ASP A 172 -11.02 -15.97 3.06
N VAL A 173 -9.94 -15.22 3.28
CA VAL A 173 -8.93 -14.98 2.24
C VAL A 173 -8.30 -16.29 1.77
N GLU A 174 -7.98 -17.23 2.67
CA GLU A 174 -7.38 -18.49 2.26
C GLU A 174 -8.35 -19.35 1.46
N GLU A 175 -9.62 -19.35 1.85
CA GLU A 175 -10.68 -20.04 1.11
C GLU A 175 -10.89 -19.45 -0.29
N ALA A 176 -10.96 -18.13 -0.44
CA ALA A 176 -11.13 -17.46 -1.73
C ALA A 176 -10.01 -17.87 -2.71
N PHE A 177 -8.77 -17.89 -2.25
CA PHE A 177 -7.62 -18.31 -3.05
C PHE A 177 -7.53 -19.84 -3.24
N ALA A 178 -8.03 -20.65 -2.31
CA ALA A 178 -8.14 -22.10 -2.52
C ALA A 178 -9.14 -22.40 -3.64
N ARG A 179 -10.32 -21.78 -3.59
CA ARG A 179 -11.39 -21.93 -4.58
C ARG A 179 -10.98 -21.43 -5.96
N ALA A 180 -10.30 -20.29 -6.05
CA ALA A 180 -9.81 -19.76 -7.32
C ALA A 180 -8.88 -20.73 -8.08
N ARG A 181 -8.19 -21.65 -7.37
CA ARG A 181 -7.34 -22.68 -7.96
C ARG A 181 -8.11 -23.92 -8.43
N THR A 182 -9.22 -24.25 -7.78
CA THR A 182 -9.99 -25.47 -8.02
C THR A 182 -11.18 -25.28 -8.94
N ASP A 183 -11.74 -24.06 -8.98
CA ASP A 183 -12.86 -23.69 -9.83
C ASP A 183 -12.60 -22.29 -10.43
N PRO A 184 -11.82 -22.20 -11.52
CA PRO A 184 -11.49 -20.92 -12.15
C PRO A 184 -12.67 -20.22 -12.85
N GLY A 185 -13.91 -20.71 -12.67
CA GLY A 185 -15.05 -20.31 -13.46
C GLY A 185 -15.15 -21.16 -14.73
N THR A 186 -16.29 -21.82 -14.90
CA THR A 186 -16.65 -22.44 -16.17
C THR A 186 -16.92 -21.32 -17.18
N GLN A 187 -16.37 -21.46 -18.40
CA GLN A 187 -16.48 -20.54 -19.54
C GLN A 187 -17.90 -20.04 -19.80
#